data_AF-A0A553ZCJ3-F1
#
_entry.id   AF-A0A553ZCJ3-F1
#
_cell.length_a   1.000
_cell.length_b   1.000
_cell.length_c   1.000
_cell.angle_alpha   90.00
_cell.angle_beta   90.00
_cell.angle_gamma   90.00
#
_symmetry.space_group_name_H-M   'P 1'
#
loop_
_entity.id
_entity.type
_entity.pdbx_description
1 polymer ?
#
loop_
_entity_poly.entity_id
_entity_poly.type
_entity_poly.pdbx_seq_one_letter_code
_entity_poly.pdbx_strand_id
1 'polypeptide(L)'
;MAATFGRRLRRGAGSAAIAALVVAALTASQAPGSADRAQAAPDRAPGPPADSTVDGDSPYYTDLPPLNSPVPPSGSRKKPGRQAAIGPAEAGIPATVLAAYRKAEASVAATDPGCRLPWQLLAAIGKVESGQARGGAVDAEGTTLRPILGPQLNGKGFARITDTDRGRYDGDLTHDRAVGPMQFIPSTWSQGGPDGTGWGADGNGDGKKDPHNVFDAALAAGHYLCGGGRDLSLARDLDRAVLAYNHSEDYLRTVLSWYAFYRKGTHEVPDGTGVLPVHHSGGTSGGTVSRRGAAPAKPGRTADDSAKDGGKGAGKNAGKEQGESRPGANGPSSGGTSGATDGAPGTGGTGSNGGTGGSGTGGTGGTKPPTDPTDPTDPTNPAPLTVLERAGDKDLTATTGDTFTTPPQVRAKDGAGKPVAGAPVRFAVTGTTDARFPDGAADVTVTTDKDGLATAPALRAGKSTGTFTVRATAVGRTVPPVDF
;
A
#
# COMPACT_ATOMS: atom_id res chain seq x y z
N MET A 1 14.36 -100.67 8.85
CA MET A 1 14.53 -100.82 7.39
C MET A 1 15.85 -100.17 6.97
N ALA A 2 16.28 -100.34 5.72
CA ALA A 2 17.66 -100.10 5.29
C ALA A 2 18.03 -98.63 5.03
N ALA A 3 19.31 -98.38 4.73
CA ALA A 3 19.84 -97.13 4.17
C ALA A 3 19.34 -96.93 2.71
N THR A 4 19.64 -95.85 1.97
CA THR A 4 21.00 -95.59 1.41
C THR A 4 21.21 -94.18 0.81
N PHE A 5 22.49 -93.76 0.82
CA PHE A 5 23.22 -92.90 -0.12
C PHE A 5 22.63 -91.61 -0.75
N GLY A 6 23.37 -90.51 -0.57
CA GLY A 6 23.45 -89.33 -1.45
C GLY A 6 24.65 -88.47 -1.05
N ARG A 7 25.47 -87.93 -1.98
CA ARG A 7 26.77 -87.32 -1.63
C ARG A 7 27.24 -86.24 -2.62
N ARG A 8 27.87 -85.17 -2.08
CA ARG A 8 28.65 -84.12 -2.80
C ARG A 8 27.78 -83.08 -3.57
N LEU A 9 28.22 -81.85 -3.92
CA LEU A 9 29.52 -81.14 -3.74
C LEU A 9 29.41 -79.58 -3.81
N ARG A 10 30.32 -78.87 -3.12
CA ARG A 10 30.95 -77.54 -3.41
C ARG A 10 30.12 -76.24 -3.61
N ARG A 11 30.43 -75.28 -2.71
CA ARG A 11 30.89 -73.88 -2.95
C ARG A 11 30.12 -72.94 -3.90
N GLY A 12 29.52 -71.90 -3.31
CA GLY A 12 29.52 -70.52 -3.83
C GLY A 12 30.10 -69.58 -2.77
N ALA A 13 30.56 -68.37 -3.15
CA ALA A 13 31.16 -67.39 -2.23
C ALA A 13 30.45 -66.03 -2.30
N GLY A 14 30.51 -65.25 -1.22
CA GLY A 14 29.93 -63.91 -1.15
C GLY A 14 30.16 -63.27 0.22
N SER A 15 31.17 -62.40 0.33
CA SER A 15 31.52 -61.70 1.57
C SER A 15 31.09 -60.24 1.50
N ALA A 16 30.18 -59.83 2.39
CA ALA A 16 29.99 -58.44 2.78
C ALA A 16 29.27 -58.38 4.13
N ALA A 17 29.95 -57.85 5.16
CA ALA A 17 29.36 -57.57 6.46
C ALA A 17 29.78 -56.16 6.88
N ILE A 18 28.80 -55.26 7.04
CA ILE A 18 29.01 -53.93 7.60
C ILE A 18 28.34 -53.91 8.96
N ALA A 19 29.13 -53.60 10.00
CA ALA A 19 28.63 -53.52 11.37
C ALA A 19 28.21 -52.07 11.69
N ALA A 20 27.09 -51.93 12.40
CA ALA A 20 26.69 -50.69 13.04
C ALA A 20 26.50 -50.97 14.55
N LEU A 21 27.38 -50.42 15.37
CA LEU A 21 27.26 -50.42 16.83
C LEU A 21 26.92 -49.00 17.30
N VAL A 22 25.93 -48.88 18.18
CA VAL A 22 25.37 -47.60 18.62
C VAL A 22 25.22 -47.61 20.14
N VAL A 23 25.76 -46.55 20.77
CA VAL A 23 25.60 -46.14 22.19
C VAL A 23 26.10 -47.11 23.28
N ALA A 24 27.13 -46.65 23.99
CA ALA A 24 27.21 -46.73 25.44
C ALA A 24 27.72 -45.36 25.96
N ALA A 25 27.29 -44.95 27.16
CA ALA A 25 27.51 -43.58 27.66
C ALA A 25 28.90 -43.37 28.28
N LEU A 26 29.36 -42.11 28.28
CA LEU A 26 30.44 -41.64 29.16
C LEU A 26 29.88 -40.65 30.18
N THR A 27 30.43 -40.67 31.40
CA THR A 27 29.80 -40.12 32.59
C THR A 27 30.11 -38.63 32.82
N ALA A 28 29.17 -37.93 33.45
CA ALA A 28 29.42 -36.60 33.99
C ALA A 28 30.55 -36.63 35.05
N SER A 29 31.37 -35.59 35.09
CA SER A 29 32.36 -35.35 36.13
C SER A 29 32.36 -33.86 36.48
N GLN A 30 32.01 -33.53 37.72
CA GLN A 30 31.78 -32.16 38.17
C GLN A 30 32.98 -31.65 38.98
N ALA A 31 33.66 -30.62 38.49
CA ALA A 31 34.58 -29.78 39.26
C ALA A 31 34.52 -28.33 38.72
N PRO A 32 34.59 -27.30 39.57
CA PRO A 32 34.21 -25.94 39.17
C PRO A 32 35.34 -25.17 38.48
N GLY A 33 34.98 -24.45 37.42
CA GLY A 33 35.83 -23.46 36.77
C GLY A 33 34.97 -22.41 36.09
N SER A 34 34.68 -21.31 36.80
CA SER A 34 33.87 -20.18 36.30
C SER A 34 34.67 -19.35 35.31
N ALA A 35 34.87 -19.88 34.11
CA ALA A 35 35.18 -19.09 32.93
C ALA A 35 33.87 -18.78 32.21
N ASP A 36 33.54 -17.50 32.04
CA ASP A 36 32.46 -17.06 31.17
C ASP A 36 32.78 -17.48 29.73
N ARG A 37 32.30 -18.67 29.33
CA ARG A 37 32.13 -19.00 27.92
C ARG A 37 30.96 -18.17 27.41
N ALA A 38 31.21 -16.88 27.22
CA ALA A 38 30.38 -15.99 26.43
C ALA A 38 30.09 -16.72 25.11
N GLN A 39 28.85 -17.18 24.96
CA GLN A 39 28.45 -17.95 23.80
C GLN A 39 28.56 -16.99 22.62
N ALA A 40 29.56 -17.19 21.76
CA ALA A 40 29.82 -16.30 20.65
C ALA A 40 28.54 -16.21 19.80
N ALA A 41 27.87 -15.06 19.87
CA ALA A 41 26.77 -14.78 18.98
C ALA A 41 27.31 -14.85 17.55
N PRO A 42 26.56 -15.41 16.59
CA PRO A 42 26.95 -15.31 15.18
C PRO A 42 27.11 -13.82 14.84
N ASP A 43 28.12 -13.48 14.05
CA ASP A 43 28.44 -12.09 13.69
C ASP A 43 27.20 -11.38 13.17
N ARG A 44 26.61 -10.55 14.03
CA ARG A 44 25.23 -10.12 13.87
C ARG A 44 25.20 -8.96 12.90
N ALA A 45 24.46 -9.15 11.80
CA ALA A 45 24.39 -8.22 10.68
C ALA A 45 24.16 -6.77 11.15
N PRO A 46 24.87 -5.77 10.59
CA PRO A 46 24.73 -4.38 10.96
C PRO A 46 23.27 -3.90 11.02
N GLY A 47 23.02 -2.92 11.90
CA GLY A 47 21.75 -2.22 11.90
C GLY A 47 21.58 -1.38 10.63
N PRO A 48 20.35 -1.07 10.21
CA PRO A 48 20.12 -0.06 9.19
C PRO A 48 20.77 1.28 9.61
N PRO A 49 21.32 2.07 8.67
CA PRO A 49 21.87 3.39 8.97
C PRO A 49 20.86 4.29 9.68
N ALA A 50 21.34 5.09 10.63
CA ALA A 50 20.49 5.97 11.43
C ALA A 50 19.78 7.06 10.58
N ASP A 51 20.35 7.37 9.42
CA ASP A 51 19.89 8.44 8.52
C ASP A 51 18.98 7.90 7.39
N SER A 52 18.60 6.62 7.43
CA SER A 52 17.73 5.97 6.42
C SER A 52 16.55 5.24 7.07
N THR A 53 15.48 5.98 7.30
CA THR A 53 14.17 5.44 7.72
C THR A 53 13.50 4.69 6.57
N VAL A 54 12.62 3.74 6.90
CA VAL A 54 11.99 2.84 5.91
C VAL A 54 11.09 3.61 4.97
N ASP A 55 10.35 4.58 5.48
CA ASP A 55 9.35 5.34 4.73
C ASP A 55 9.83 6.73 4.29
N GLY A 56 11.05 7.13 4.67
CA GLY A 56 11.57 8.48 4.43
C GLY A 56 10.86 9.57 5.25
N ASP A 57 10.38 9.22 6.45
CA ASP A 57 9.60 10.08 7.35
C ASP A 57 8.32 10.63 6.69
N SER A 58 7.59 9.74 6.02
CA SER A 58 6.40 10.05 5.23
C SER A 58 5.13 10.23 6.09
N PRO A 59 4.04 10.77 5.51
CA PRO A 59 2.74 10.90 6.16
C PRO A 59 2.00 9.56 6.42
N TYR A 60 2.10 9.07 7.65
CA TYR A 60 1.39 7.90 8.17
C TYR A 60 0.01 8.23 8.77
N TYR A 61 -0.78 7.19 9.10
CA TYR A 61 -2.06 7.29 9.80
C TYR A 61 -1.90 7.46 11.33
N THR A 62 -2.58 8.48 11.87
CA THR A 62 -2.52 8.93 13.26
C THR A 62 -3.72 8.48 14.11
N ASP A 63 -4.67 7.76 13.50
CA ASP A 63 -5.80 7.15 14.20
C ASP A 63 -5.31 6.20 15.30
N LEU A 64 -5.73 6.45 16.54
CA LEU A 64 -5.42 5.57 17.68
C LEU A 64 -6.45 4.44 17.77
N PRO A 65 -6.07 3.26 18.28
CA PRO A 65 -7.03 2.19 18.59
C PRO A 65 -8.07 2.66 19.61
N PRO A 66 -9.30 2.10 19.57
CA PRO A 66 -10.38 2.56 20.42
C PRO A 66 -10.08 2.36 21.91
N LEU A 67 -10.48 3.36 22.71
CA LEU A 67 -10.32 3.30 24.15
C LEU A 67 -11.42 2.44 24.75
N ASN A 68 -11.05 1.25 25.28
CA ASN A 68 -11.90 0.39 26.11
C ASN A 68 -12.38 1.12 27.37
N SER A 69 -13.38 1.97 27.19
CA SER A 69 -14.06 2.72 28.24
C SER A 69 -15.10 1.80 28.87
N PRO A 70 -15.09 1.58 30.20
CA PRO A 70 -16.17 0.85 30.86
C PRO A 70 -17.52 1.50 30.51
N VAL A 71 -18.52 0.68 30.17
CA VAL A 71 -19.87 1.14 29.85
C VAL A 71 -20.37 2.04 30.99
N PRO A 72 -20.64 3.34 30.74
CA PRO A 72 -21.08 4.23 31.81
C PRO A 72 -22.42 3.75 32.37
N PRO A 73 -22.61 3.69 33.70
CA PRO A 73 -23.91 3.35 34.26
C PRO A 73 -24.96 4.38 33.78
N SER A 74 -26.09 3.86 33.29
CA SER A 74 -27.17 4.62 32.67
C SER A 74 -27.66 5.74 33.59
N GLY A 75 -27.47 6.99 33.18
CA GLY A 75 -27.91 8.19 33.90
C GLY A 75 -26.91 9.34 33.94
N SER A 76 -25.62 9.09 33.70
CA SER A 76 -24.58 10.13 33.74
C SER A 76 -24.55 11.03 32.48
N ARG A 77 -25.30 12.14 32.51
CA ARG A 77 -25.25 13.22 31.49
C ARG A 77 -23.80 13.73 31.34
N LYS A 78 -23.16 13.49 30.20
CA LYS A 78 -21.80 13.98 29.88
C LYS A 78 -21.82 15.09 28.83
N LYS A 79 -20.81 15.97 28.91
CA LYS A 79 -20.64 17.14 28.03
C LYS A 79 -20.21 16.71 26.62
N PRO A 80 -20.52 17.47 25.55
CA PRO A 80 -20.02 17.19 24.21
C PRO A 80 -18.50 17.46 24.16
N GLY A 81 -17.70 16.39 24.16
CA GLY A 81 -16.25 16.49 24.09
C GLY A 81 -15.52 15.16 24.27
N ARG A 82 -14.99 14.63 23.15
CA ARG A 82 -13.92 13.62 23.06
C ARG A 82 -14.19 12.26 23.75
N GLN A 83 -14.81 11.34 23.01
CA GLN A 83 -14.52 9.90 23.12
C GLN A 83 -14.92 9.19 21.81
N ALA A 84 -13.95 8.64 21.08
CA ALA A 84 -14.18 7.77 19.95
C ALA A 84 -14.14 6.32 20.46
N ALA A 85 -15.33 5.75 20.70
CA ALA A 85 -15.51 4.34 20.97
C ALA A 85 -15.84 3.64 19.65
N ILE A 86 -14.82 3.46 18.81
CA ILE A 86 -14.89 2.47 17.72
C ILE A 86 -14.80 1.06 18.36
N GLY A 87 -15.18 0.03 17.63
CA GLY A 87 -15.68 -1.22 18.21
C GLY A 87 -14.67 -2.39 18.23
N PRO A 88 -15.18 -3.63 18.22
CA PRO A 88 -14.35 -4.81 17.95
C PRO A 88 -13.85 -4.85 16.49
N ALA A 89 -14.46 -4.10 15.57
CA ALA A 89 -14.11 -4.08 14.14
C ALA A 89 -12.65 -3.65 13.88
N GLU A 90 -12.10 -2.77 14.72
CA GLU A 90 -10.70 -2.30 14.63
C GLU A 90 -9.69 -3.41 14.98
N ALA A 91 -10.13 -4.44 15.72
CA ALA A 91 -9.39 -5.66 15.97
C ALA A 91 -9.55 -6.71 14.86
N GLY A 92 -10.27 -6.37 13.78
CA GLY A 92 -10.29 -7.13 12.54
C GLY A 92 -9.05 -6.84 11.71
N ILE A 93 -8.30 -7.88 11.34
CA ILE A 93 -7.22 -7.80 10.36
C ILE A 93 -7.62 -8.65 9.15
N PRO A 94 -7.46 -8.16 7.90
CA PRO A 94 -7.77 -8.94 6.70
C PRO A 94 -7.02 -10.27 6.66
N ALA A 95 -7.70 -11.34 6.24
CA ALA A 95 -7.21 -12.71 6.37
C ALA A 95 -5.83 -12.93 5.73
N THR A 96 -5.64 -12.51 4.48
CA THR A 96 -4.36 -12.66 3.76
C THR A 96 -3.26 -11.79 4.37
N VAL A 97 -3.62 -10.59 4.84
CA VAL A 97 -2.69 -9.66 5.52
C VAL A 97 -2.23 -10.23 6.88
N LEU A 98 -3.13 -10.85 7.65
CA LEU A 98 -2.75 -11.49 8.92
C LEU A 98 -1.92 -12.77 8.71
N ALA A 99 -2.21 -13.54 7.66
CA ALA A 99 -1.40 -14.68 7.26
C ALA A 99 0.03 -14.24 6.94
N ALA A 100 0.21 -13.11 6.25
CA ALA A 100 1.52 -12.54 5.96
C ALA A 100 2.30 -12.18 7.23
N TYR A 101 1.70 -11.48 8.21
CA TYR A 101 2.39 -11.13 9.45
C TYR A 101 2.79 -12.36 10.30
N ARG A 102 1.93 -13.40 10.35
CA ARG A 102 2.26 -14.65 11.04
C ARG A 102 3.35 -15.45 10.30
N LYS A 103 3.34 -15.46 8.97
CA LYS A 103 4.40 -16.10 8.15
C LYS A 103 5.74 -15.39 8.34
N ALA A 104 5.74 -14.05 8.36
CA ALA A 104 6.93 -13.24 8.62
C ALA A 104 7.52 -13.49 10.03
N GLU A 105 6.68 -13.52 11.08
CA GLU A 105 7.10 -13.94 12.43
C GLU A 105 7.75 -15.33 12.42
N ALA A 106 7.12 -16.33 11.78
CA ALA A 106 7.64 -17.69 11.73
C ALA A 106 8.99 -17.80 10.99
N SER A 107 9.13 -17.13 9.83
CA SER A 107 10.37 -17.08 9.06
C SER A 107 11.51 -16.37 9.81
N VAL A 108 11.20 -15.26 10.50
CA VAL A 108 12.17 -14.55 11.34
C VAL A 108 12.56 -15.37 12.56
N ALA A 109 11.60 -16.04 13.23
CA ALA A 109 11.89 -16.93 14.36
C ALA A 109 12.76 -18.14 13.97
N ALA A 110 12.73 -18.58 12.70
CA ALA A 110 13.60 -19.62 12.18
C ALA A 110 15.02 -19.13 11.82
N THR A 111 15.21 -17.82 11.54
CA THR A 111 16.47 -17.26 11.01
C THR A 111 17.22 -16.36 12.01
N ASP A 112 16.52 -15.53 12.78
CA ASP A 112 17.02 -14.87 14.00
C ASP A 112 16.03 -15.09 15.18
N PRO A 113 16.03 -16.30 15.79
CA PRO A 113 15.28 -16.54 17.03
C PRO A 113 15.69 -15.63 18.19
N GLY A 114 16.86 -14.98 18.12
CA GLY A 114 17.29 -13.98 19.11
C GLY A 114 16.47 -12.69 19.04
N CYS A 115 15.96 -12.32 17.86
CA CYS A 115 15.16 -11.12 17.65
C CYS A 115 13.80 -11.15 18.36
N ARG A 116 13.13 -12.31 18.39
CA ARG A 116 11.82 -12.51 19.02
C ARG A 116 10.75 -11.50 18.54
N LEU A 117 10.73 -11.26 17.22
CA LEU A 117 9.73 -10.44 16.52
C LEU A 117 8.30 -10.94 16.79
N PRO A 118 7.40 -10.11 17.33
CA PRO A 118 5.99 -10.46 17.50
C PRO A 118 5.16 -9.96 16.30
N TRP A 119 4.32 -10.81 15.70
CA TRP A 119 3.52 -10.46 14.51
C TRP A 119 2.60 -9.25 14.76
N GLN A 120 2.18 -9.01 16.00
CA GLN A 120 1.35 -7.84 16.35
C GLN A 120 2.08 -6.50 16.12
N LEU A 121 3.42 -6.49 16.10
CA LEU A 121 4.20 -5.28 15.77
C LEU A 121 4.16 -4.99 14.27
N LEU A 122 4.26 -6.02 13.42
CA LEU A 122 4.06 -5.89 11.98
C LEU A 122 2.63 -5.42 11.68
N ALA A 123 1.63 -5.99 12.35
CA ALA A 123 0.24 -5.56 12.22
C ALA A 123 -0.01 -4.12 12.72
N ALA A 124 0.71 -3.66 13.74
CA ALA A 124 0.63 -2.29 14.22
C ALA A 124 1.24 -1.29 13.22
N ILE A 125 2.39 -1.63 12.63
CA ILE A 125 3.04 -0.84 11.57
C ILE A 125 2.14 -0.83 10.33
N GLY A 126 1.71 -1.97 9.79
CA GLY A 126 0.84 -2.04 8.61
C GLY A 126 -0.51 -1.32 8.77
N LYS A 127 -1.05 -1.22 9.98
CA LYS A 127 -2.21 -0.37 10.29
C LYS A 127 -1.89 1.13 10.13
N VAL A 128 -0.73 1.56 10.62
CA VAL A 128 -0.25 2.94 10.62
C VAL A 128 0.26 3.38 9.24
N GLU A 129 0.89 2.49 8.48
CA GLU A 129 1.41 2.77 7.14
C GLU A 129 0.30 2.83 6.09
N SER A 130 -0.46 1.76 5.95
CA SER A 130 -1.34 1.54 4.79
C SER A 130 -2.79 1.20 5.15
N GLY A 131 -3.14 1.20 6.44
CA GLY A 131 -4.46 0.77 6.90
C GLY A 131 -4.70 -0.72 6.67
N GLN A 132 -3.69 -1.56 6.93
CA GLN A 132 -3.67 -3.00 6.59
C GLN A 132 -3.85 -3.23 5.08
N ALA A 133 -2.92 -2.74 4.25
CA ALA A 133 -2.98 -2.86 2.79
C ALA A 133 -4.29 -2.32 2.17
N ARG A 134 -4.70 -1.11 2.58
CA ARG A 134 -6.01 -0.50 2.26
C ARG A 134 -7.19 -1.42 2.61
N GLY A 135 -7.22 -1.94 3.84
CA GLY A 135 -8.29 -2.82 4.32
C GLY A 135 -8.24 -4.25 3.75
N GLY A 136 -7.07 -4.68 3.26
CA GLY A 136 -6.85 -5.97 2.61
C GLY A 136 -7.21 -5.96 1.14
N ALA A 137 -6.96 -4.86 0.43
CA ALA A 137 -7.20 -4.77 -1.01
C ALA A 137 -6.11 -5.52 -1.79
N VAL A 138 -6.05 -6.85 -1.62
CA VAL A 138 -5.08 -7.77 -2.21
C VAL A 138 -5.75 -8.89 -3.02
N ASP A 139 -4.98 -9.56 -3.89
CA ASP A 139 -5.33 -10.85 -4.48
C ASP A 139 -5.03 -12.03 -3.54
N ALA A 140 -5.28 -13.26 -4.00
CA ALA A 140 -5.10 -14.48 -3.19
C ALA A 140 -3.62 -14.79 -2.91
N GLU A 141 -2.73 -14.27 -3.76
CA GLU A 141 -1.28 -14.35 -3.67
C GLU A 141 -0.69 -13.26 -2.75
N GLY A 142 -1.52 -12.30 -2.30
CA GLY A 142 -1.15 -11.21 -1.39
C GLY A 142 -0.69 -9.93 -2.07
N THR A 143 -0.78 -9.83 -3.40
CA THR A 143 -0.38 -8.63 -4.17
C THR A 143 -1.47 -7.58 -4.08
N THR A 144 -1.12 -6.31 -3.81
CA THR A 144 -2.11 -5.24 -3.71
C THR A 144 -2.78 -4.96 -5.06
N LEU A 145 -4.11 -4.97 -5.09
CA LEU A 145 -4.94 -4.83 -6.31
C LEU A 145 -4.70 -3.50 -7.05
N ARG A 146 -4.14 -2.51 -6.36
CA ARG A 146 -3.64 -1.24 -6.91
C ARG A 146 -2.42 -0.82 -6.07
N PRO A 147 -1.34 -0.31 -6.69
CA PRO A 147 -0.15 0.15 -5.98
C PRO A 147 -0.48 1.07 -4.79
N ILE A 148 0.16 0.79 -3.66
CA ILE A 148 0.14 1.69 -2.50
C ILE A 148 1.40 2.55 -2.62
N LEU A 149 1.20 3.85 -2.79
CA LEU A 149 2.27 4.83 -2.98
C LEU A 149 2.03 6.00 -2.03
N GLY A 150 3.07 6.37 -1.29
CA GLY A 150 3.12 7.59 -0.49
C GLY A 150 3.22 8.86 -1.34
N PRO A 151 3.25 10.04 -0.69
CA PRO A 151 3.59 11.28 -1.38
C PRO A 151 5.03 11.26 -1.86
N GLN A 152 5.30 12.03 -2.91
CA GLN A 152 6.63 12.22 -3.48
C GLN A 152 7.57 12.89 -2.47
N LEU A 153 8.71 12.25 -2.14
CA LEU A 153 9.67 12.74 -1.14
C LEU A 153 10.54 13.87 -1.68
N ASN A 154 9.92 15.01 -1.98
CA ASN A 154 10.55 16.22 -2.53
C ASN A 154 10.98 17.25 -1.46
N GLY A 155 11.01 16.88 -0.18
CA GLY A 155 11.44 17.75 0.92
C GLY A 155 10.40 18.75 1.44
N LYS A 156 9.11 18.61 1.07
CA LYS A 156 8.03 19.53 1.47
C LYS A 156 7.20 18.98 2.62
N GLY A 157 7.83 18.80 3.78
CA GLY A 157 7.19 18.33 5.03
C GLY A 157 7.54 16.90 5.45
N PHE A 158 8.48 16.27 4.74
CA PHE A 158 9.04 14.92 4.90
C PHE A 158 10.44 14.94 4.25
N ALA A 159 11.15 13.81 4.16
CA ALA A 159 12.50 13.77 3.57
C ALA A 159 12.57 14.27 2.11
N ARG A 160 13.78 14.59 1.65
CA ARG A 160 14.07 14.85 0.23
C ARG A 160 14.93 13.73 -0.36
N ILE A 161 14.29 12.82 -1.07
CA ILE A 161 14.92 11.65 -1.71
C ILE A 161 14.65 11.75 -3.21
N THR A 162 15.71 11.90 -4.00
CA THR A 162 15.65 11.84 -5.47
C THR A 162 15.53 10.40 -5.94
N ASP A 163 14.98 10.16 -7.12
CA ASP A 163 14.88 8.85 -7.78
C ASP A 163 16.14 7.98 -7.58
N THR A 164 15.98 6.80 -6.97
CA THR A 164 17.05 5.83 -6.70
C THR A 164 16.96 4.52 -7.49
N ASP A 165 15.87 4.27 -8.23
CA ASP A 165 15.59 2.99 -8.89
C ASP A 165 15.19 3.09 -10.38
N ARG A 166 15.06 4.32 -10.90
CA ARG A 166 14.53 4.72 -12.22
C ARG A 166 13.03 4.50 -12.37
N GLY A 167 12.27 4.85 -11.34
CA GLY A 167 10.81 4.70 -11.26
C GLY A 167 10.35 3.23 -11.31
N ARG A 168 11.18 2.29 -10.83
CA ARG A 168 10.95 0.84 -10.94
C ARG A 168 9.84 0.36 -10.01
N TYR A 169 9.74 0.90 -8.81
CA TYR A 169 8.77 0.48 -7.79
C TYR A 169 7.61 1.47 -7.59
N ASP A 170 7.76 2.74 -7.99
CA ASP A 170 6.75 3.81 -7.82
C ASP A 170 6.36 4.58 -9.10
N GLY A 171 7.14 4.50 -10.18
CA GLY A 171 6.95 5.23 -11.43
C GLY A 171 7.42 6.69 -11.45
N ASP A 172 8.12 7.20 -10.43
CA ASP A 172 8.51 8.61 -10.32
C ASP A 172 9.99 8.85 -10.67
N LEU A 173 10.25 9.23 -11.93
CA LEU A 173 11.59 9.54 -12.46
C LEU A 173 12.21 10.84 -11.91
N THR A 174 11.80 11.30 -10.71
CA THR A 174 12.34 12.52 -10.09
C THR A 174 12.66 12.34 -8.61
N HIS A 175 11.77 11.69 -7.85
CA HIS A 175 11.87 11.55 -6.40
C HIS A 175 11.16 10.29 -5.93
N ASP A 176 11.84 9.47 -5.14
CA ASP A 176 11.29 8.27 -4.49
C ASP A 176 9.98 8.59 -3.74
N ARG A 177 9.11 7.58 -3.68
CA ARG A 177 7.95 7.48 -2.78
C ARG A 177 8.12 6.24 -1.92
N ALA A 178 7.61 6.27 -0.70
CA ALA A 178 7.39 5.06 0.07
C ALA A 178 6.32 4.18 -0.62
N VAL A 179 6.59 2.87 -0.79
CA VAL A 179 5.78 1.94 -1.58
C VAL A 179 5.28 0.72 -0.79
N GLY A 180 4.14 0.18 -1.22
CA GLY A 180 3.60 -1.07 -0.72
C GLY A 180 2.85 -0.96 0.61
N PRO A 181 2.33 -2.08 1.14
CA PRO A 181 1.52 -2.10 2.36
C PRO A 181 2.33 -1.84 3.63
N MET A 182 3.67 -1.87 3.54
CA MET A 182 4.60 -1.51 4.61
C MET A 182 5.47 -0.30 4.27
N GLN A 183 5.11 0.47 3.22
CA GLN A 183 5.68 1.79 2.90
C GLN A 183 7.23 1.87 2.87
N PHE A 184 7.90 0.91 2.21
CA PHE A 184 9.36 0.97 1.99
C PHE A 184 9.73 1.96 0.87
N ILE A 185 10.76 2.80 1.04
CA ILE A 185 11.33 3.57 -0.08
C ILE A 185 12.22 2.67 -0.97
N PRO A 186 12.25 2.85 -2.31
CA PRO A 186 12.99 2.00 -3.25
C PRO A 186 14.46 1.74 -2.87
N SER A 187 15.16 2.78 -2.40
CA SER A 187 16.53 2.68 -1.88
C SER A 187 16.65 1.73 -0.67
N THR A 188 15.74 1.76 0.29
CA THR A 188 15.76 0.78 1.40
C THR A 188 15.35 -0.62 0.94
N TRP A 189 14.43 -0.74 -0.03
CA TRP A 189 14.00 -2.02 -0.58
C TRP A 189 15.15 -2.76 -1.29
N SER A 190 15.98 -2.05 -2.06
CA SER A 190 16.97 -2.65 -2.99
C SER A 190 18.44 -2.35 -2.71
N GLN A 191 18.77 -1.45 -1.77
CA GLN A 191 20.17 -1.02 -1.52
C GLN A 191 20.51 -0.93 -0.02
N GLY A 192 19.62 -0.41 0.82
CA GLY A 192 19.90 -0.09 2.24
C GLY A 192 20.08 -1.27 3.22
N GLY A 193 20.28 -2.49 2.73
CA GLY A 193 20.45 -3.72 3.52
C GLY A 193 21.87 -3.89 4.10
N PRO A 194 22.08 -4.82 5.05
CA PRO A 194 23.36 -4.99 5.75
C PRO A 194 24.50 -5.50 4.86
N ASP A 195 24.20 -6.02 3.66
CA ASP A 195 25.12 -6.47 2.63
C ASP A 195 25.07 -5.58 1.36
N GLY A 196 24.30 -4.49 1.37
CA GLY A 196 24.06 -3.62 0.22
C GLY A 196 22.98 -4.11 -0.76
N THR A 197 22.26 -5.21 -0.48
CA THR A 197 21.21 -5.76 -1.38
C THR A 197 19.79 -5.32 -1.06
N GLY A 198 19.63 -4.41 -0.07
CA GLY A 198 18.33 -3.93 0.42
C GLY A 198 17.66 -4.84 1.45
N TRP A 199 16.50 -4.40 1.94
CA TRP A 199 15.70 -5.15 2.92
C TRP A 199 14.57 -5.97 2.29
N GLY A 200 14.29 -5.79 0.99
CA GLY A 200 13.27 -6.55 0.28
C GLY A 200 13.49 -8.05 0.38
N ALA A 201 12.42 -8.82 0.59
CA ALA A 201 12.47 -10.25 0.85
C ALA A 201 11.42 -11.00 0.04
N ASP A 202 11.72 -12.24 -0.36
CA ASP A 202 10.75 -13.16 -0.95
C ASP A 202 9.94 -13.79 0.19
N GLY A 203 8.75 -13.26 0.44
CA GLY A 203 7.89 -13.65 1.54
C GLY A 203 6.82 -14.65 1.12
N ASN A 204 6.36 -14.62 -0.14
CA ASN A 204 5.40 -15.59 -0.65
C ASN A 204 6.08 -16.92 -1.05
N GLY A 205 7.30 -16.89 -1.60
CA GLY A 205 8.08 -18.02 -2.10
C GLY A 205 8.11 -18.15 -3.63
N ASP A 206 7.81 -17.09 -4.39
CA ASP A 206 7.68 -17.11 -5.86
C ASP A 206 8.96 -16.73 -6.63
N GLY A 207 10.03 -16.39 -5.93
CA GLY A 207 11.32 -16.00 -6.51
C GLY A 207 11.48 -14.50 -6.78
N LYS A 208 10.51 -13.66 -6.39
CA LYS A 208 10.58 -12.19 -6.53
C LYS A 208 10.79 -11.51 -5.17
N LYS A 209 10.91 -10.18 -5.23
CA LYS A 209 10.91 -9.27 -4.08
C LYS A 209 10.04 -8.07 -4.48
N ASP A 210 8.73 -8.23 -4.39
CA ASP A 210 7.75 -7.19 -4.76
C ASP A 210 7.28 -6.43 -3.51
N PRO A 211 7.60 -5.13 -3.37
CA PRO A 211 7.11 -4.35 -2.23
C PRO A 211 5.58 -4.21 -2.23
N HIS A 212 4.90 -4.43 -3.35
CA HIS A 212 3.44 -4.42 -3.42
C HIS A 212 2.78 -5.76 -3.02
N ASN A 213 3.54 -6.78 -2.62
CA ASN A 213 3.02 -8.01 -2.02
C ASN A 213 3.11 -7.99 -0.49
N VAL A 214 2.03 -8.35 0.22
CA VAL A 214 1.98 -8.29 1.69
C VAL A 214 2.92 -9.27 2.38
N PHE A 215 3.20 -10.44 1.78
CA PHE A 215 4.11 -11.42 2.38
C PHE A 215 5.55 -10.93 2.32
N ASP A 216 5.98 -10.46 1.14
CA ASP A 216 7.30 -9.89 0.88
C ASP A 216 7.56 -8.67 1.78
N ALA A 217 6.61 -7.72 1.78
CA ALA A 217 6.70 -6.50 2.58
C ALA A 217 6.69 -6.78 4.09
N ALA A 218 5.90 -7.76 4.57
CA ALA A 218 5.89 -8.16 5.97
C ALA A 218 7.21 -8.82 6.40
N LEU A 219 7.79 -9.67 5.55
CA LEU A 219 9.07 -10.33 5.84
C LEU A 219 10.23 -9.33 5.81
N ALA A 220 10.26 -8.42 4.83
CA ALA A 220 11.19 -7.31 4.76
C ALA A 220 11.14 -6.42 6.01
N ALA A 221 9.93 -6.04 6.44
CA ALA A 221 9.72 -5.28 7.68
C ALA A 221 10.22 -6.05 8.92
N GLY A 222 9.96 -7.37 8.98
CA GLY A 222 10.48 -8.23 10.04
C GLY A 222 11.99 -8.22 10.13
N HIS A 223 12.69 -8.41 9.01
CA HIS A 223 14.15 -8.34 8.97
C HIS A 223 14.69 -6.95 9.34
N TYR A 224 14.09 -5.85 8.85
CA TYR A 224 14.49 -4.48 9.19
C TYR A 224 14.39 -4.20 10.69
N LEU A 225 13.29 -4.63 11.33
CA LEU A 225 13.07 -4.47 12.77
C LEU A 225 14.09 -5.27 13.60
N CYS A 226 14.52 -6.44 13.13
CA CYS A 226 15.57 -7.24 13.77
C CYS A 226 17.01 -6.72 13.53
N GLY A 227 17.23 -5.96 12.45
CA GLY A 227 18.54 -5.50 11.99
C GLY A 227 19.41 -4.85 13.07
N GLY A 228 20.70 -5.20 13.11
CA GLY A 228 21.62 -4.80 14.19
C GLY A 228 21.52 -5.66 15.44
N GLY A 229 20.94 -6.87 15.33
CA GLY A 229 20.84 -7.83 16.42
C GLY A 229 19.93 -7.36 17.57
N ARG A 230 18.87 -6.62 17.26
CA ARG A 230 17.91 -6.14 18.27
C ARG A 230 17.19 -7.32 18.94
N ASP A 231 16.63 -7.07 20.12
CA ASP A 231 15.78 -8.01 20.86
C ASP A 231 14.42 -7.36 21.14
N LEU A 232 13.42 -7.67 20.31
CA LEU A 232 12.12 -7.00 20.31
C LEU A 232 11.21 -7.41 21.49
N SER A 233 11.70 -8.27 22.39
CA SER A 233 11.08 -8.47 23.71
C SER A 233 11.53 -7.43 24.75
N LEU A 234 12.60 -6.68 24.47
CA LEU A 234 13.09 -5.59 25.32
C LEU A 234 12.55 -4.24 24.81
N ALA A 235 11.89 -3.48 25.68
CA ALA A 235 11.24 -2.21 25.29
C ALA A 235 12.19 -1.24 24.55
N ARG A 236 13.39 -1.01 25.09
CA ARG A 236 14.46 -0.19 24.46
C ARG A 236 14.75 -0.58 23.01
N ASP A 237 14.70 -1.86 22.70
CA ASP A 237 15.10 -2.39 21.39
C ASP A 237 13.93 -2.39 20.41
N LEU A 238 12.71 -2.60 20.91
CA LEU A 238 11.48 -2.38 20.16
C LEU A 238 11.30 -0.89 19.82
N ASP A 239 11.43 0.01 20.79
CA ASP A 239 11.31 1.46 20.59
C ASP A 239 12.36 1.96 19.57
N ARG A 240 13.60 1.44 19.67
CA ARG A 240 14.70 1.72 18.73
C ARG A 240 14.53 1.07 17.35
N ALA A 241 13.73 0.01 17.23
CA ALA A 241 13.37 -0.56 15.93
C ALA A 241 12.29 0.28 15.24
N VAL A 242 11.28 0.72 16.00
CA VAL A 242 10.18 1.55 15.49
C VAL A 242 10.65 2.97 15.14
N LEU A 243 11.53 3.58 15.94
CA LEU A 243 12.16 4.89 15.63
C LEU A 243 13.21 4.83 14.51
N ALA A 244 13.69 3.64 14.14
CA ALA A 244 14.44 3.46 12.90
C ALA A 244 13.51 3.30 11.69
N TYR A 245 12.28 2.82 11.89
CA TYR A 245 11.29 2.69 10.83
C TYR A 245 10.83 4.06 10.30
N ASN A 246 10.50 4.98 11.21
CA ASN A 246 10.15 6.39 10.96
C ASN A 246 10.61 7.21 12.18
N HIS A 247 11.29 8.34 11.99
CA HIS A 247 11.98 9.08 13.05
C HIS A 247 11.07 10.02 13.85
N SER A 248 9.94 9.51 14.35
CA SER A 248 8.93 10.30 15.05
C SER A 248 8.48 9.65 16.37
N GLU A 249 8.55 10.40 17.47
CA GLU A 249 7.95 9.96 18.75
C GLU A 249 6.43 9.79 18.63
N ASP A 250 5.77 10.56 17.77
CA ASP A 250 4.32 10.49 17.53
C ASP A 250 3.96 9.21 16.76
N TYR A 251 4.80 8.81 15.81
CA TYR A 251 4.72 7.50 15.16
C TYR A 251 4.92 6.37 16.17
N LEU A 252 6.00 6.42 16.96
CA LEU A 252 6.30 5.44 18.01
C LEU A 252 5.10 5.23 18.95
N ARG A 253 4.53 6.32 19.50
CA ARG A 253 3.37 6.23 20.41
C ARG A 253 2.11 5.68 19.73
N THR A 254 1.95 5.91 18.42
CA THR A 254 0.81 5.40 17.62
C THR A 254 0.97 3.91 17.35
N VAL A 255 2.15 3.46 16.88
CA VAL A 255 2.49 2.04 16.67
C VAL A 255 2.43 1.25 17.99
N LEU A 256 3.02 1.76 19.08
CA LEU A 256 2.93 1.13 20.41
C LEU A 256 1.49 0.99 20.89
N SER A 257 0.61 1.95 20.57
CA SER A 257 -0.81 1.87 20.93
C SER A 257 -1.51 0.73 20.17
N TRP A 258 -1.33 0.63 18.85
CA TRP A 258 -1.88 -0.47 18.04
C TRP A 258 -1.29 -1.84 18.42
N TYR A 259 0.01 -1.90 18.71
CA TYR A 259 0.68 -3.12 19.19
C TYR A 259 0.09 -3.59 20.53
N ALA A 260 -0.09 -2.67 21.49
CA ALA A 260 -0.75 -2.95 22.76
C ALA A 260 -2.26 -3.19 22.66
N PHE A 261 -2.88 -2.91 21.50
CA PHE A 261 -4.26 -3.26 21.18
C PHE A 261 -4.35 -4.68 20.60
N TYR A 262 -3.63 -4.98 19.52
CA TYR A 262 -3.63 -6.31 18.89
C TYR A 262 -3.11 -7.41 19.83
N ARG A 263 -2.21 -7.10 20.78
CA ARG A 263 -1.80 -8.03 21.84
C ARG A 263 -2.89 -8.44 22.84
N LYS A 264 -4.04 -7.75 22.87
CA LYS A 264 -5.21 -8.12 23.69
C LYS A 264 -6.17 -9.07 22.96
N GLY A 265 -6.00 -9.22 21.65
CA GLY A 265 -6.85 -10.02 20.79
C GLY A 265 -7.00 -9.38 19.39
N THR A 266 -7.20 -10.24 18.40
CA THR A 266 -7.56 -9.87 17.03
C THR A 266 -8.55 -10.93 16.52
N HIS A 267 -9.25 -10.64 15.43
CA HIS A 267 -9.93 -11.65 14.62
C HIS A 267 -9.63 -11.42 13.14
N GLU A 268 -9.83 -12.46 12.34
CA GLU A 268 -9.71 -12.40 10.88
C GLU A 268 -11.01 -11.86 10.29
N VAL A 269 -10.89 -10.96 9.32
CA VAL A 269 -12.00 -10.46 8.49
C VAL A 269 -11.71 -10.75 7.01
N PRO A 270 -12.74 -10.84 6.14
CA PRO A 270 -12.51 -11.01 4.71
C PRO A 270 -11.62 -9.91 4.11
N ASP A 271 -10.78 -10.27 3.15
CA ASP A 271 -9.97 -9.29 2.43
C ASP A 271 -10.85 -8.26 1.70
N GLY A 272 -10.39 -7.00 1.70
CA GLY A 272 -11.15 -5.84 1.26
C GLY A 272 -12.14 -5.26 2.28
N THR A 273 -12.32 -5.88 3.46
CA THR A 273 -13.29 -5.42 4.49
C THR A 273 -12.67 -4.83 5.76
N GLY A 274 -11.34 -4.76 5.85
CA GLY A 274 -10.64 -4.20 7.02
C GLY A 274 -10.90 -2.70 7.20
N VAL A 275 -11.14 -2.24 8.43
CA VAL A 275 -11.47 -0.84 8.71
C VAL A 275 -10.30 0.08 8.36
N LEU A 276 -10.55 1.06 7.49
CA LEU A 276 -9.59 2.08 7.12
C LEU A 276 -9.45 3.17 8.20
N PRO A 277 -8.22 3.52 8.64
CA PRO A 277 -7.94 4.79 9.32
C PRO A 277 -8.13 5.99 8.36
N VAL A 278 -8.26 7.21 8.89
CA VAL A 278 -8.73 8.40 8.14
C VAL A 278 -7.98 9.72 8.45
N HIS A 279 -7.02 9.71 9.36
CA HIS A 279 -6.29 10.90 9.81
C HIS A 279 -4.78 10.79 9.54
N HIS A 280 -4.26 11.52 8.54
CA HIS A 280 -2.83 11.51 8.21
C HIS A 280 -2.02 12.60 8.90
N SER A 281 -0.78 12.31 9.30
CA SER A 281 0.14 13.26 9.94
C SER A 281 0.53 14.44 9.04
N GLY A 282 0.57 14.25 7.71
CA GLY A 282 0.83 15.30 6.71
C GLY A 282 -0.37 16.22 6.39
N GLY A 283 -1.50 16.05 7.08
CA GLY A 283 -2.73 16.80 6.79
C GLY A 283 -2.65 18.27 7.21
N THR A 284 -2.46 19.18 6.25
CA THR A 284 -2.68 20.62 6.50
C THR A 284 -4.13 20.85 6.92
N SER A 285 -4.35 21.28 8.17
CA SER A 285 -5.69 21.55 8.70
C SER A 285 -6.31 22.78 8.03
N GLY A 286 -7.01 22.57 6.92
CA GLY A 286 -7.75 23.57 6.13
C GLY A 286 -9.00 24.11 6.82
N GLY A 287 -8.90 24.48 8.10
CA GLY A 287 -9.95 25.12 8.89
C GLY A 287 -9.47 26.45 9.44
N THR A 288 -9.96 27.55 8.87
CA THR A 288 -9.65 28.92 9.30
C THR A 288 -10.29 29.27 10.64
N VAL A 289 -9.73 28.71 11.73
CA VAL A 289 -10.06 29.10 13.10
C VAL A 289 -9.51 30.51 13.34
N SER A 290 -10.33 31.52 13.00
CA SER A 290 -10.07 32.92 13.30
C SER A 290 -10.02 33.11 14.82
N ARG A 291 -8.83 33.06 15.39
CA ARG A 291 -8.57 33.32 16.82
C ARG A 291 -8.81 34.81 17.12
N ARG A 292 -10.07 35.21 17.25
CA ARG A 292 -10.43 36.41 18.04
C ARG A 292 -10.00 36.13 19.48
N GLY A 293 -8.85 36.67 19.87
CA GLY A 293 -8.29 36.47 21.20
C GLY A 293 -9.20 37.06 22.28
N ALA A 294 -9.73 36.21 23.16
CA ALA A 294 -10.31 36.66 24.42
C ALA A 294 -9.17 37.14 25.33
N ALA A 295 -9.23 38.40 25.76
CA ALA A 295 -8.22 38.96 26.65
C ALA A 295 -8.30 38.33 28.05
N PRO A 296 -7.18 37.92 28.67
CA PRO A 296 -7.19 37.40 30.03
C PRO A 296 -7.43 38.53 31.05
N ALA A 297 -8.32 38.29 32.01
CA ALA A 297 -8.55 39.20 33.12
C ALA A 297 -7.35 39.25 34.08
N LYS A 298 -6.98 40.44 34.57
CA LYS A 298 -5.90 40.63 35.53
C LYS A 298 -6.35 40.28 36.95
N PRO A 299 -5.60 39.45 37.71
CA PRO A 299 -5.62 39.50 39.17
C PRO A 299 -4.99 40.81 39.66
N GLY A 300 -5.57 41.44 40.68
CA GLY A 300 -5.02 42.67 41.26
C GLY A 300 -3.80 42.43 42.16
N ARG A 301 -2.93 43.43 42.26
CA ARG A 301 -1.99 43.62 43.38
C ARG A 301 -2.02 45.08 43.81
N THR A 302 -1.75 45.29 45.09
CA THR A 302 -1.70 46.60 45.77
C THR A 302 -0.44 47.39 45.40
N ALA A 303 -0.45 48.68 45.72
CA ALA A 303 0.59 49.64 45.35
C ALA A 303 1.91 49.45 46.12
N ASP A 304 3.00 49.96 45.52
CA ASP A 304 3.83 50.98 46.16
C ASP A 304 4.38 51.95 45.08
N ASP A 305 4.80 53.15 45.47
CA ASP A 305 5.27 54.23 44.59
C ASP A 305 6.80 54.34 44.55
N SER A 306 7.41 54.62 43.38
CA SER A 306 8.66 55.42 43.26
C SER A 306 9.12 55.72 41.81
N ALA A 307 8.82 56.94 41.36
CA ALA A 307 9.72 57.92 40.73
C ALA A 307 10.76 57.57 39.60
N LYS A 308 10.72 58.39 38.53
CA LYS A 308 11.79 58.76 37.55
C LYS A 308 12.24 57.69 36.53
N ASP A 309 12.75 58.02 35.34
CA ASP A 309 12.97 59.33 34.67
C ASP A 309 12.63 59.24 33.14
N GLY A 310 12.90 60.30 32.37
CA GLY A 310 12.67 60.38 30.91
C GLY A 310 13.63 59.55 30.03
N GLY A 311 13.55 59.62 28.69
CA GLY A 311 12.76 60.57 27.88
C GLY A 311 12.63 60.18 26.40
N LYS A 312 12.34 61.17 25.53
CA LYS A 312 11.98 60.97 24.11
C LYS A 312 13.21 60.77 23.21
N GLY A 313 13.05 59.97 22.15
CA GLY A 313 14.00 59.94 21.03
C GLY A 313 13.43 59.22 19.80
N ALA A 314 13.18 59.95 18.71
CA ALA A 314 12.82 59.40 17.41
C ALA A 314 13.85 59.87 16.37
N GLY A 315 14.31 58.96 15.51
CA GLY A 315 15.31 59.28 14.48
C GLY A 315 15.19 58.36 13.27
N LYS A 316 15.22 58.95 12.07
CA LYS A 316 15.35 58.27 10.77
C LYS A 316 16.67 58.67 10.14
N ASN A 317 17.32 57.74 9.45
CA ASN A 317 18.07 57.83 8.18
C ASN A 317 19.08 56.67 8.12
N ALA A 318 19.42 56.02 6.99
CA ALA A 318 19.42 56.35 5.56
C ALA A 318 20.71 57.03 5.04
N GLY A 319 21.54 56.22 4.35
CA GLY A 319 22.76 56.53 3.58
C GLY A 319 23.36 55.16 3.14
N LYS A 320 23.67 54.87 1.87
CA LYS A 320 24.64 55.48 0.91
C LYS A 320 26.10 55.26 1.35
N GLU A 321 27.07 54.89 0.50
CA GLU A 321 27.16 54.57 -0.95
C GLU A 321 28.41 53.67 -1.22
N GLN A 322 28.77 53.15 -2.40
CA GLN A 322 28.29 53.31 -3.80
C GLN A 322 28.05 51.90 -4.44
N GLY A 323 28.30 51.46 -5.70
CA GLY A 323 28.92 51.96 -6.94
C GLY A 323 30.23 51.20 -7.30
N GLU A 324 30.54 50.81 -8.55
CA GLU A 324 29.80 50.68 -9.83
C GLU A 324 30.70 49.87 -10.82
N SER A 325 30.40 49.43 -12.06
CA SER A 325 29.25 49.56 -12.99
C SER A 325 29.22 48.41 -14.04
N ARG A 326 28.57 48.63 -15.19
CA ARG A 326 28.60 47.86 -16.48
C ARG A 326 28.97 48.89 -17.62
N PRO A 327 28.82 48.67 -18.95
CA PRO A 327 28.27 47.57 -19.76
C PRO A 327 29.20 47.08 -20.92
N GLY A 328 28.68 46.27 -21.84
CA GLY A 328 29.32 45.99 -23.14
C GLY A 328 28.81 44.71 -23.82
N ALA A 329 28.61 44.73 -25.14
CA ALA A 329 28.24 43.56 -25.96
C ALA A 329 28.77 43.72 -27.40
N ASN A 330 29.16 42.61 -28.05
CA ASN A 330 29.18 42.36 -29.51
C ASN A 330 29.86 41.01 -29.84
N GLY A 331 29.49 40.38 -30.97
CA GLY A 331 30.31 39.37 -31.68
C GLY A 331 30.95 39.98 -32.95
N PRO A 332 31.34 39.20 -34.00
CA PRO A 332 31.20 37.75 -34.24
C PRO A 332 32.47 37.05 -34.82
N SER A 333 32.32 35.80 -35.32
CA SER A 333 33.19 35.11 -36.32
C SER A 333 34.61 34.64 -35.91
N SER A 334 35.27 33.65 -36.56
CA SER A 334 34.86 32.65 -37.59
C SER A 334 35.94 31.56 -37.86
N GLY A 335 35.53 30.40 -38.39
CA GLY A 335 36.37 29.37 -39.05
C GLY A 335 36.64 28.12 -38.20
N GLY A 336 36.66 26.88 -38.71
CA GLY A 336 36.53 26.33 -40.09
C GLY A 336 37.47 25.11 -40.24
N THR A 337 37.35 24.13 -41.16
CA THR A 337 36.37 23.71 -42.22
C THR A 337 36.77 22.23 -42.55
N SER A 338 36.06 21.28 -43.19
CA SER A 338 34.91 21.18 -44.12
C SER A 338 34.20 19.80 -43.89
N GLY A 339 33.31 19.23 -44.72
CA GLY A 339 32.75 19.59 -46.04
C GLY A 339 31.56 18.70 -46.45
N ALA A 340 30.89 19.03 -47.55
CA ALA A 340 29.64 18.40 -48.06
C ALA A 340 29.94 17.30 -49.14
N THR A 341 29.00 16.68 -49.89
CA THR A 341 27.88 17.24 -50.70
C THR A 341 26.68 16.29 -50.89
N ASP A 342 25.59 16.85 -51.41
CA ASP A 342 24.23 16.29 -51.56
C ASP A 342 24.01 15.40 -52.83
N GLY A 343 22.82 14.77 -52.93
CA GLY A 343 22.33 14.18 -54.19
C GLY A 343 21.01 13.38 -54.10
N ALA A 344 19.97 13.80 -54.81
CA ALA A 344 18.68 13.12 -54.98
C ALA A 344 17.92 13.69 -56.22
N PRO A 345 16.77 13.13 -56.66
CA PRO A 345 16.37 11.72 -56.84
C PRO A 345 16.08 11.39 -58.33
N GLY A 346 15.63 10.18 -58.68
CA GLY A 346 15.27 9.79 -60.06
C GLY A 346 14.20 8.68 -60.16
N THR A 347 13.51 8.55 -61.31
CA THR A 347 12.22 7.82 -61.42
C THR A 347 12.10 6.84 -62.59
N GLY A 348 11.53 5.65 -62.32
CA GLY A 348 10.68 4.87 -63.24
C GLY A 348 11.35 3.94 -64.27
N GLY A 349 10.62 2.93 -64.77
CA GLY A 349 11.03 2.14 -65.95
C GLY A 349 10.65 0.65 -66.03
N THR A 350 9.35 0.32 -66.13
CA THR A 350 8.74 -0.82 -66.88
C THR A 350 9.46 -2.17 -67.10
N GLY A 351 8.74 -3.27 -66.84
CA GLY A 351 8.93 -4.59 -67.49
C GLY A 351 7.69 -5.48 -67.33
N SER A 352 7.14 -6.04 -68.42
CA SER A 352 5.87 -6.80 -68.38
C SER A 352 5.71 -7.81 -69.53
N ASN A 353 5.23 -9.02 -69.22
CA ASN A 353 4.57 -10.00 -70.11
C ASN A 353 4.13 -11.24 -69.27
N GLY A 354 3.06 -11.98 -69.59
CA GLY A 354 2.01 -11.73 -70.58
C GLY A 354 1.22 -13.00 -70.98
N GLY A 355 -0.12 -12.99 -70.83
CA GLY A 355 -1.07 -14.04 -71.31
C GLY A 355 -1.01 -15.40 -70.59
N THR A 356 -1.91 -16.37 -70.79
CA THR A 356 -3.29 -16.48 -71.35
C THR A 356 -3.80 -17.88 -70.91
N GLY A 357 -5.07 -18.23 -70.69
CA GLY A 357 -6.31 -17.79 -71.33
C GLY A 357 -6.89 -18.91 -72.20
N GLY A 358 -7.71 -19.82 -71.66
CA GLY A 358 -8.27 -20.99 -72.38
C GLY A 358 -9.40 -21.70 -71.60
N SER A 359 -10.30 -22.40 -72.31
CA SER A 359 -11.56 -22.95 -71.78
C SER A 359 -11.75 -24.45 -72.11
N GLY A 360 -12.52 -25.21 -71.32
CA GLY A 360 -12.75 -26.65 -71.56
C GLY A 360 -13.63 -27.41 -70.54
N THR A 361 -14.95 -27.29 -70.69
CA THR A 361 -16.03 -28.22 -70.29
C THR A 361 -15.74 -29.54 -69.52
N GLY A 362 -16.45 -29.74 -68.39
CA GLY A 362 -17.37 -30.88 -68.22
C GLY A 362 -17.08 -31.97 -67.17
N GLY A 363 -18.13 -32.41 -66.45
CA GLY A 363 -18.28 -33.81 -66.01
C GLY A 363 -18.08 -34.17 -64.52
N THR A 364 -19.19 -34.17 -63.76
CA THR A 364 -19.57 -35.16 -62.71
C THR A 364 -18.56 -35.72 -61.68
N GLY A 365 -18.99 -35.79 -60.42
CA GLY A 365 -18.40 -36.65 -59.37
C GLY A 365 -17.96 -35.83 -58.16
N GLY A 366 -18.52 -36.13 -56.99
CA GLY A 366 -18.31 -35.32 -55.78
C GLY A 366 -17.75 -36.11 -54.60
N THR A 367 -16.93 -35.44 -53.80
CA THR A 367 -16.65 -35.74 -52.39
C THR A 367 -16.43 -34.42 -51.66
N LYS A 368 -16.97 -34.29 -50.44
CA LYS A 368 -16.85 -33.07 -49.62
C LYS A 368 -15.53 -33.11 -48.82
N PRO A 369 -14.62 -32.14 -48.96
CA PRO A 369 -13.49 -31.98 -48.03
C PRO A 369 -13.95 -31.58 -46.61
N PRO A 370 -13.16 -31.89 -45.56
CA PRO A 370 -13.43 -31.37 -44.22
C PRO A 370 -13.37 -29.83 -44.20
N THR A 371 -14.08 -29.22 -43.26
CA THR A 371 -14.03 -27.78 -43.01
C THR A 371 -12.77 -27.43 -42.23
N ASP A 372 -12.03 -26.42 -42.69
CA ASP A 372 -10.92 -25.84 -41.94
C ASP A 372 -11.42 -25.23 -40.60
N PRO A 373 -10.61 -25.24 -39.53
CA PRO A 373 -10.94 -24.54 -38.29
C PRO A 373 -11.09 -23.02 -38.50
N THR A 374 -12.02 -22.41 -37.79
CA THR A 374 -12.38 -21.00 -37.97
C THR A 374 -11.29 -20.04 -37.50
N ASP A 375 -11.10 -18.99 -38.32
CA ASP A 375 -10.42 -17.73 -38.00
C ASP A 375 -10.85 -17.17 -36.60
N PRO A 376 -9.94 -16.66 -35.76
CA PRO A 376 -10.31 -16.16 -34.43
C PRO A 376 -11.25 -14.96 -34.49
N THR A 377 -12.37 -15.03 -33.77
CA THR A 377 -13.37 -13.95 -33.76
C THR A 377 -12.85 -12.69 -33.07
N ASP A 378 -12.93 -11.57 -33.79
CA ASP A 378 -12.82 -10.18 -33.33
C ASP A 378 -13.46 -9.96 -31.93
N PRO A 379 -12.76 -9.36 -30.94
CA PRO A 379 -13.29 -9.20 -29.58
C PRO A 379 -14.56 -8.34 -29.54
N THR A 380 -15.69 -9.00 -29.28
CA THR A 380 -17.04 -8.42 -29.25
C THR A 380 -17.12 -7.10 -28.48
N ASN A 381 -17.25 -5.99 -29.23
CA ASN A 381 -17.57 -4.68 -28.68
C ASN A 381 -18.83 -4.78 -27.79
N PRO A 382 -18.78 -4.40 -26.50
CA PRO A 382 -19.85 -4.70 -25.55
C PRO A 382 -21.20 -4.13 -25.99
N ALA A 383 -22.25 -4.96 -25.82
CA ALA A 383 -23.61 -4.69 -26.27
C ALA A 383 -24.06 -3.27 -25.84
N PRO A 384 -24.68 -2.49 -26.74
CA PRO A 384 -24.89 -1.08 -26.47
C PRO A 384 -25.90 -0.87 -25.34
N LEU A 385 -25.41 -0.33 -24.23
CA LEU A 385 -26.25 0.20 -23.14
C LEU A 385 -27.23 1.25 -23.69
N THR A 386 -28.53 0.96 -23.55
CA THR A 386 -29.65 1.83 -23.95
C THR A 386 -30.56 2.22 -22.79
N VAL A 387 -30.59 1.45 -21.69
CA VAL A 387 -31.48 1.67 -20.53
C VAL A 387 -30.71 1.53 -19.21
N LEU A 388 -30.89 2.49 -18.31
CA LEU A 388 -30.61 2.32 -16.88
C LEU A 388 -31.94 2.16 -16.14
N GLU A 389 -32.03 1.13 -15.30
CA GLU A 389 -33.22 0.80 -14.50
C GLU A 389 -32.84 0.82 -13.01
N ARG A 390 -33.73 1.28 -12.12
CA ARG A 390 -33.48 1.23 -10.67
C ARG A 390 -33.52 -0.22 -10.18
N ALA A 391 -32.51 -0.63 -9.42
CA ALA A 391 -32.41 -1.96 -8.81
C ALA A 391 -32.47 -1.93 -7.26
N GLY A 392 -32.16 -0.80 -6.63
CA GLY A 392 -32.30 -0.58 -5.18
C GLY A 392 -33.54 0.25 -4.81
N ASP A 393 -33.67 0.60 -3.53
CA ASP A 393 -34.74 1.47 -3.02
C ASP A 393 -34.80 2.80 -3.78
N LYS A 394 -35.99 3.42 -3.84
CA LYS A 394 -36.11 4.79 -4.35
C LYS A 394 -35.65 5.80 -3.29
N ASP A 395 -36.33 5.82 -2.15
CA ASP A 395 -36.21 6.89 -1.16
C ASP A 395 -35.27 6.47 -0.03
N LEU A 396 -34.11 7.13 0.05
CA LEU A 396 -33.03 6.77 0.98
C LEU A 396 -33.06 7.66 2.23
N THR A 397 -32.93 7.07 3.42
CA THR A 397 -32.93 7.81 4.70
C THR A 397 -31.79 7.38 5.61
N ALA A 398 -31.23 8.33 6.35
CA ALA A 398 -30.18 8.14 7.36
C ALA A 398 -30.20 9.33 8.34
N THR A 399 -29.70 9.13 9.56
CA THR A 399 -29.45 10.25 10.49
C THR A 399 -28.27 11.08 10.00
N THR A 400 -28.23 12.37 10.36
CA THR A 400 -27.06 13.22 10.12
C THR A 400 -25.79 12.59 10.71
N GLY A 401 -24.81 12.32 9.84
CA GLY A 401 -23.55 11.66 10.19
C GLY A 401 -23.53 10.14 10.04
N ASP A 402 -24.65 9.49 9.77
CA ASP A 402 -24.72 8.04 9.54
C ASP A 402 -24.49 7.68 8.06
N THR A 403 -24.23 6.41 7.79
CA THR A 403 -24.21 5.84 6.44
C THR A 403 -25.64 5.44 6.03
N PHE A 404 -26.03 5.67 4.78
CA PHE A 404 -27.30 5.17 4.25
C PHE A 404 -27.28 3.64 4.19
N THR A 405 -28.30 3.01 4.78
CA THR A 405 -28.34 1.55 4.99
C THR A 405 -28.45 0.75 3.70
N THR A 406 -29.06 1.32 2.66
CA THR A 406 -29.09 0.76 1.31
C THR A 406 -28.39 1.70 0.31
N PRO A 407 -27.44 1.19 -0.51
CA PRO A 407 -26.76 2.01 -1.50
C PRO A 407 -27.64 2.23 -2.75
N PRO A 408 -27.49 3.36 -3.45
CA PRO A 408 -28.03 3.54 -4.80
C PRO A 408 -27.57 2.41 -5.74
N GLN A 409 -28.51 1.77 -6.43
CA GLN A 409 -28.25 0.64 -7.33
C GLN A 409 -29.05 0.74 -8.63
N VAL A 410 -28.39 0.60 -9.78
CA VAL A 410 -29.04 0.56 -11.10
C VAL A 410 -28.58 -0.66 -11.91
N ARG A 411 -29.44 -1.17 -12.79
CA ARG A 411 -29.10 -2.21 -13.76
C ARG A 411 -29.03 -1.61 -15.17
N ALA A 412 -27.93 -1.84 -15.84
CA ALA A 412 -27.67 -1.46 -17.23
C ALA A 412 -28.19 -2.54 -18.19
N LYS A 413 -28.96 -2.13 -19.19
CA LYS A 413 -29.59 -3.02 -20.18
C LYS A 413 -29.38 -2.56 -21.62
N ASP A 414 -29.32 -3.53 -22.53
CA ASP A 414 -29.31 -3.32 -23.98
C ASP A 414 -30.72 -3.14 -24.55
N GLY A 415 -30.81 -2.92 -25.88
CA GLY A 415 -32.08 -2.76 -26.59
C GLY A 415 -32.98 -4.01 -26.61
N ALA A 416 -32.48 -5.17 -26.19
CA ALA A 416 -33.24 -6.41 -26.00
C ALA A 416 -33.55 -6.70 -24.51
N GLY A 417 -33.23 -5.77 -23.61
CA GLY A 417 -33.44 -5.89 -22.16
C GLY A 417 -32.41 -6.78 -21.44
N LYS A 418 -31.36 -7.25 -22.12
CA LYS A 418 -30.30 -8.08 -21.56
C LYS A 418 -29.33 -7.22 -20.74
N PRO A 419 -28.69 -7.78 -19.69
CA PRO A 419 -27.72 -7.03 -18.89
C PRO A 419 -26.47 -6.64 -19.71
N VAL A 420 -25.96 -5.43 -19.46
CA VAL A 420 -24.70 -4.93 -20.05
C VAL A 420 -23.64 -4.84 -18.96
N ALA A 421 -22.70 -5.77 -18.99
CA ALA A 421 -21.51 -5.77 -18.14
C ALA A 421 -20.44 -4.80 -18.66
N GLY A 422 -19.54 -4.34 -17.79
CA GLY A 422 -18.42 -3.47 -18.17
C GLY A 422 -18.81 -2.00 -18.45
N ALA A 423 -20.07 -1.61 -18.24
CA ALA A 423 -20.54 -0.26 -18.52
C ALA A 423 -20.25 0.69 -17.35
N PRO A 424 -19.59 1.85 -17.58
CA PRO A 424 -19.34 2.83 -16.52
C PRO A 424 -20.61 3.65 -16.20
N VAL A 425 -21.00 3.63 -14.93
CA VAL A 425 -22.14 4.38 -14.37
C VAL A 425 -21.65 5.35 -13.30
N ARG A 426 -21.89 6.64 -13.51
CA ARG A 426 -21.59 7.72 -12.56
C ARG A 426 -22.80 8.02 -11.70
N PHE A 427 -22.66 7.87 -10.39
CA PHE A 427 -23.61 8.33 -9.37
C PHE A 427 -23.13 9.68 -8.82
N ALA A 428 -23.98 10.70 -8.83
CA ALA A 428 -23.64 12.05 -8.36
C ALA A 428 -24.68 12.58 -7.36
N VAL A 429 -24.22 13.09 -6.21
CA VAL A 429 -25.05 13.75 -5.21
C VAL A 429 -25.35 15.18 -5.66
N THR A 430 -26.63 15.55 -5.66
CA THR A 430 -27.10 16.90 -6.00
C THR A 430 -28.12 17.39 -4.98
N GLY A 431 -27.96 18.60 -4.45
CA GLY A 431 -28.82 19.15 -3.40
C GLY A 431 -28.07 20.12 -2.48
N THR A 432 -28.71 20.50 -1.37
CA THR A 432 -28.16 21.44 -0.38
C THR A 432 -27.42 20.75 0.78
N THR A 433 -27.37 19.42 0.82
CA THR A 433 -26.71 18.67 1.89
C THR A 433 -25.20 18.43 1.62
N ASP A 434 -24.45 18.22 2.69
CA ASP A 434 -23.07 17.72 2.67
C ASP A 434 -23.00 16.18 2.71
N ALA A 435 -24.04 15.49 2.20
CA ALA A 435 -23.99 14.04 1.98
C ALA A 435 -22.99 13.70 0.87
N ARG A 436 -22.11 12.72 1.08
CA ARG A 436 -21.00 12.39 0.16
C ARG A 436 -20.73 10.88 0.11
N PHE A 437 -20.13 10.45 -0.98
CA PHE A 437 -19.52 9.13 -1.13
C PHE A 437 -18.19 9.06 -0.35
N PRO A 438 -17.48 7.92 -0.34
CA PRO A 438 -16.13 7.82 0.24
C PRO A 438 -15.17 8.89 -0.28
N ASP A 439 -14.11 9.14 0.49
CA ASP A 439 -13.12 10.21 0.26
C ASP A 439 -13.72 11.64 0.18
N GLY A 440 -14.97 11.81 0.61
CA GLY A 440 -15.72 13.07 0.54
C GLY A 440 -16.24 13.40 -0.87
N ALA A 441 -16.20 12.44 -1.79
CA ALA A 441 -16.56 12.67 -3.19
C ALA A 441 -18.05 13.05 -3.37
N ALA A 442 -18.30 14.06 -4.21
CA ALA A 442 -19.66 14.44 -4.61
C ALA A 442 -20.23 13.49 -5.67
N ASP A 443 -19.37 12.78 -6.40
CA ASP A 443 -19.75 11.76 -7.36
C ASP A 443 -18.70 10.66 -7.48
N VAL A 444 -19.14 9.48 -7.93
CA VAL A 444 -18.32 8.28 -8.09
C VAL A 444 -18.76 7.53 -9.34
N THR A 445 -17.80 6.95 -10.08
CA THR A 445 -18.08 6.09 -11.23
C THR A 445 -17.75 4.65 -10.87
N VAL A 446 -18.70 3.75 -11.11
CA VAL A 446 -18.53 2.30 -10.94
C VAL A 446 -18.84 1.57 -12.24
N THR A 447 -18.21 0.43 -12.45
CA THR A 447 -18.43 -0.42 -13.62
C THR A 447 -19.49 -1.47 -13.30
N THR A 448 -20.38 -1.77 -14.25
CA THR A 448 -21.40 -2.82 -14.07
C THR A 448 -20.81 -4.21 -14.05
N ASP A 449 -21.34 -5.08 -13.19
CA ASP A 449 -20.98 -6.48 -13.08
C ASP A 449 -21.51 -7.35 -14.24
N LYS A 450 -21.25 -8.66 -14.20
CA LYS A 450 -21.72 -9.64 -15.20
C LYS A 450 -23.25 -9.67 -15.40
N ASP A 451 -24.02 -9.23 -14.42
CA ASP A 451 -25.48 -9.17 -14.44
C ASP A 451 -25.98 -7.75 -14.76
N GLY A 452 -25.07 -6.86 -15.18
CA GLY A 452 -25.33 -5.47 -15.51
C GLY A 452 -25.61 -4.57 -14.31
N LEU A 453 -25.38 -5.03 -13.07
CA LEU A 453 -25.65 -4.26 -11.87
C LEU A 453 -24.49 -3.30 -11.57
N ALA A 454 -24.81 -2.02 -11.38
CA ALA A 454 -23.93 -1.01 -10.81
C ALA A 454 -24.43 -0.66 -9.40
N THR A 455 -23.62 -0.93 -8.39
CA THR A 455 -23.86 -0.56 -7.00
C THR A 455 -22.96 0.61 -6.62
N ALA A 456 -23.54 1.72 -6.17
CA ALA A 456 -22.77 2.83 -5.65
C ALA A 456 -22.06 2.44 -4.33
N PRO A 457 -20.85 2.95 -4.08
CA PRO A 457 -20.24 2.92 -2.75
C PRO A 457 -21.15 3.49 -1.68
N ALA A 458 -20.94 3.06 -0.43
CA ALA A 458 -21.73 3.49 0.72
C ALA A 458 -21.79 5.02 0.83
N LEU A 459 -22.99 5.58 0.65
CA LEU A 459 -23.25 7.01 0.78
C LEU A 459 -23.32 7.38 2.27
N ARG A 460 -22.73 8.50 2.66
CA ARG A 460 -22.77 9.01 4.03
C ARG A 460 -23.52 10.33 4.14
N ALA A 461 -24.40 10.44 5.11
CA ALA A 461 -25.11 11.67 5.44
C ALA A 461 -24.19 12.72 6.07
N GLY A 462 -24.35 13.95 5.63
CA GLY A 462 -23.62 15.11 6.15
C GLY A 462 -24.21 15.66 7.46
N LYS A 463 -23.64 16.80 7.89
CA LYS A 463 -24.10 17.58 9.05
C LYS A 463 -25.34 18.43 8.76
N SER A 464 -25.62 18.69 7.49
CA SER A 464 -26.75 19.49 7.00
C SER A 464 -27.95 18.58 6.73
N THR A 465 -29.00 18.71 7.52
CA THR A 465 -30.29 18.04 7.27
C THR A 465 -31.01 18.66 6.09
N GLY A 466 -31.70 17.84 5.30
CA GLY A 466 -32.44 18.28 4.12
C GLY A 466 -32.60 17.16 3.09
N THR A 467 -33.33 17.45 2.01
CA THR A 467 -33.43 16.56 0.85
C THR A 467 -32.28 16.80 -0.12
N PHE A 468 -31.89 15.74 -0.81
CA PHE A 468 -30.96 15.75 -1.94
C PHE A 468 -31.35 14.58 -2.86
N THR A 469 -30.73 14.51 -4.03
CA THR A 469 -30.96 13.45 -5.02
C THR A 469 -29.63 12.84 -5.42
N VAL A 470 -29.55 11.50 -5.44
CA VAL A 470 -28.44 10.82 -6.12
C VAL A 470 -28.86 10.54 -7.55
N ARG A 471 -28.15 11.12 -8.52
CA ARG A 471 -28.40 10.90 -9.95
C ARG A 471 -27.42 9.88 -10.52
N ALA A 472 -27.92 8.74 -10.98
CA ALA A 472 -27.16 7.75 -11.74
C ALA A 472 -27.21 8.08 -13.25
N THR A 473 -26.05 8.06 -13.91
CA THR A 473 -25.88 8.40 -15.34
C THR A 473 -24.93 7.43 -16.03
N ALA A 474 -25.22 7.04 -17.27
CA ALA A 474 -24.30 6.24 -18.08
C ALA A 474 -23.18 7.14 -18.61
N VAL A 475 -21.92 6.80 -18.35
CA VAL A 475 -20.78 7.60 -18.81
C VAL A 475 -20.55 7.36 -20.31
N GLY A 476 -20.47 8.45 -21.08
CA GLY A 476 -20.25 8.38 -22.53
C GLY A 476 -21.44 7.86 -23.36
N ARG A 477 -22.65 7.76 -22.78
CA ARG A 477 -23.87 7.29 -23.47
C ARG A 477 -25.07 8.18 -23.14
N THR A 478 -25.88 8.51 -24.16
CA THR A 478 -27.12 9.27 -23.98
C THR A 478 -28.26 8.33 -23.57
N VAL A 479 -28.35 8.04 -22.28
CA VAL A 479 -29.39 7.20 -21.66
C VAL A 479 -30.08 8.02 -20.55
N PRO A 480 -31.42 7.91 -20.36
CA PRO A 480 -32.11 8.62 -19.29
C PRO A 480 -31.50 8.33 -17.90
N PRO A 481 -31.30 9.36 -17.04
CA PRO A 481 -30.76 9.16 -15.71
C PRO A 481 -31.77 8.51 -14.76
N VAL A 482 -31.28 7.89 -13.69
CA VAL A 482 -32.09 7.35 -12.60
C VAL A 482 -31.80 8.11 -11.32
N ASP A 483 -32.80 8.81 -10.81
CA ASP A 483 -32.71 9.65 -9.61
C ASP A 483 -33.25 8.92 -8.37
N PHE A 484 -32.46 8.87 -7.30
CA PHE A 484 -32.83 8.40 -5.97
C PHE A 484 -33.24 9.64 -5.15
#